data_AF-A0A955HLR0-F1
#
_entry.id   AF-A0A955HLR0-F1
#
_cell.length_a   1.000
_cell.length_b   1.000
_cell.length_c   1.000
_cell.angle_alpha   90.00
_cell.angle_beta   90.00
_cell.angle_gamma   90.00
#
_symmetry.space_group_name_H-M   'P 1'
#
loop_
_entity.id
_entity.type
_entity.pdbx_description
1 polymer ?
#
loop_
_entity_poly.entity_id
_entity_poly.type
_entity_poly.pdbx_seq_one_letter_code
_entity_poly.pdbx_strand_id
1 'polypeptide(L)'
;MSKRYLAENVFEATQKRIEFVFQEFDNIYVSFSGGKDSGVLLNLVLQYARETNAPQKIGVFHLDYEAQYTATTEYVDAVYDDLGDEVVNLRCCVPVKCITATSMFEDHWRPWEASKQDIWVRDLPNVYL
;
A
#
# COMPACT_ATOMS: atom_id res chain seq x y z
N MET A 1 27.08 -23.32 -8.60
CA MET A 1 25.79 -23.61 -9.24
C MET A 1 25.80 -23.00 -10.65
N SER A 2 25.44 -23.77 -11.68
CA SER A 2 25.27 -23.24 -13.04
C SER A 2 23.89 -22.56 -13.19
N LYS A 3 23.79 -21.55 -14.05
CA LYS A 3 22.54 -20.85 -14.34
C LYS A 3 21.57 -21.79 -15.07
N ARG A 4 20.35 -21.95 -14.55
CA ARG A 4 19.27 -22.72 -15.18
C ARG A 4 18.19 -21.75 -15.67
N TYR A 5 17.85 -21.82 -16.96
CA TYR A 5 16.77 -21.04 -17.55
C TYR A 5 15.45 -21.80 -17.41
N LEU A 6 14.37 -21.07 -17.12
CA LEU A 6 13.01 -21.59 -17.11
C LEU A 6 12.32 -21.28 -18.45
N ALA A 7 11.26 -22.01 -18.77
CA ALA A 7 10.47 -21.81 -19.98
C ALA A 7 9.44 -20.67 -19.84
N GLU A 8 9.30 -20.08 -18.65
CA GLU A 8 8.40 -18.97 -18.36
C GLU A 8 9.18 -17.70 -18.01
N ASN A 9 8.61 -16.55 -18.37
CA ASN A 9 9.15 -15.26 -17.99
C ASN A 9 8.59 -14.78 -16.62
N VAL A 10 9.16 -13.69 -16.10
CA VAL A 10 8.80 -13.17 -14.77
C VAL A 10 7.34 -12.72 -14.70
N PHE A 11 6.81 -12.16 -15.79
CA PHE A 11 5.43 -11.70 -15.87
C PHE A 11 4.46 -12.90 -15.82
N GLU A 12 4.69 -13.92 -16.64
CA GLU A 12 3.89 -15.16 -16.65
C GLU A 12 3.89 -15.85 -15.28
N ALA A 13 5.06 -15.98 -14.67
CA ALA A 13 5.20 -16.55 -13.33
C ALA A 13 4.47 -15.71 -12.27
N THR A 14 4.38 -14.39 -12.46
CA THR A 14 3.66 -13.49 -11.54
C THR A 14 2.15 -13.64 -11.71
N GLN A 15 1.63 -13.69 -12.93
CA GLN A 15 0.22 -13.92 -13.21
C GLN A 15 -0.28 -15.24 -12.60
N LYS A 16 0.49 -16.33 -12.75
CA LYS A 16 0.17 -17.63 -12.10
C LYS A 16 0.09 -17.54 -10.59
N ARG A 17 0.97 -16.76 -9.95
CA ARG A 17 0.95 -16.55 -8.49
C ARG A 17 -0.27 -15.74 -8.07
N ILE A 18 -0.61 -14.69 -8.82
CA ILE A 18 -1.81 -13.88 -8.56
C ILE A 18 -3.06 -14.76 -8.69
N GLU A 19 -3.20 -15.49 -9.78
CA GLU A 19 -4.30 -16.45 -10.00
C GLU A 19 -4.43 -17.42 -8.82
N PHE A 20 -3.32 -18.03 -8.39
CA PHE A 20 -3.32 -18.91 -7.24
C PHE A 20 -3.88 -18.23 -5.98
N VAL A 21 -3.44 -17.01 -5.63
CA VAL A 21 -3.99 -16.37 -4.42
C VAL A 21 -5.47 -16.00 -4.58
N PHE A 22 -5.94 -15.66 -5.77
CA PHE A 22 -7.38 -15.40 -6.02
C PHE A 22 -8.25 -16.66 -5.90
N GLN A 23 -7.70 -17.83 -6.24
CA GLN A 23 -8.37 -19.12 -6.09
C GLN A 23 -8.42 -19.56 -4.62
N GLU A 24 -7.36 -19.30 -3.86
CA GLU A 24 -7.22 -19.79 -2.49
C GLU A 24 -7.84 -18.87 -1.42
N PHE A 25 -7.98 -17.57 -1.69
CA PHE A 25 -8.36 -16.59 -0.67
C PHE A 25 -9.54 -15.70 -1.08
N ASP A 26 -10.39 -15.39 -0.10
CA ASP A 26 -11.52 -14.47 -0.27
C ASP A 26 -11.20 -13.02 0.08
N ASN A 27 -10.19 -12.79 0.93
CA ASN A 27 -9.71 -11.48 1.32
C ASN A 27 -8.22 -11.40 1.00
N ILE A 28 -7.86 -10.49 0.11
CA ILE A 28 -6.50 -10.36 -0.42
C ILE A 28 -6.03 -8.93 -0.16
N TYR A 29 -4.92 -8.79 0.56
CA TYR A 29 -4.39 -7.49 0.92
C TYR A 29 -3.12 -7.17 0.14
N VAL A 30 -3.13 -6.04 -0.58
CA VAL A 30 -1.95 -5.52 -1.27
C VAL A 30 -1.35 -4.40 -0.42
N SER A 31 -0.17 -4.66 0.15
CA SER A 31 0.61 -3.63 0.84
C SER A 31 1.21 -2.66 -0.17
N PHE A 32 0.63 -1.47 -0.27
CA PHE A 32 1.03 -0.42 -1.18
C PHE A 32 1.81 0.67 -0.43
N SER A 33 3.09 0.85 -0.77
CA SER A 33 3.98 1.80 -0.08
C SER A 33 4.08 3.16 -0.76
N GLY A 34 3.42 3.36 -1.91
CA GLY A 34 3.68 4.50 -2.79
C GLY A 34 4.99 4.37 -3.59
N GLY A 35 5.67 3.23 -3.52
CA GLY A 35 6.89 2.94 -4.26
C GLY A 35 6.65 2.17 -5.55
N LYS A 36 7.64 2.19 -6.47
CA LYS A 36 7.55 1.55 -7.80
C LYS A 36 7.13 0.07 -7.77
N ASP A 37 7.72 -0.74 -6.88
CA ASP A 37 7.50 -2.19 -6.89
C ASP A 37 6.09 -2.51 -6.39
N SER A 38 5.67 -1.82 -5.32
CA SER A 38 4.32 -1.93 -4.79
C SER A 38 3.27 -1.39 -5.75
N GLY A 39 3.58 -0.34 -6.52
CA GLY A 39 2.70 0.20 -7.54
C GLY A 39 2.52 -0.75 -8.72
N VAL A 40 3.59 -1.37 -9.20
CA VAL A 40 3.51 -2.42 -10.25
C VAL A 40 2.71 -3.61 -9.73
N LEU A 41 2.97 -4.09 -8.51
CA LEU A 41 2.21 -5.21 -7.93
C LEU A 41 0.73 -4.88 -7.81
N LEU A 42 0.38 -3.69 -7.30
CA LEU A 42 -1.00 -3.23 -7.19
C LEU A 42 -1.70 -3.24 -8.56
N ASN A 43 -1.07 -2.66 -9.58
CA ASN A 43 -1.65 -2.62 -10.93
C ASN A 43 -1.85 -4.01 -11.52
N LEU A 44 -0.90 -4.94 -11.33
CA LEU A 44 -1.04 -6.32 -11.81
C LEU A 44 -2.19 -7.06 -11.10
N VAL A 45 -2.35 -6.85 -9.79
CA VAL A 45 -3.43 -7.45 -9.00
C VAL A 45 -4.79 -6.87 -9.41
N LEU A 46 -4.89 -5.54 -9.55
CA LEU A 46 -6.11 -4.88 -10.00
C LEU A 46 -6.50 -5.30 -11.41
N GLN A 47 -5.52 -5.41 -12.32
CA GLN A 47 -5.77 -5.90 -13.67
C GLN A 47 -6.42 -7.30 -13.62
N TYR A 48 -5.81 -8.25 -12.92
CA TYR A 48 -6.36 -9.59 -12.78
C TYR A 48 -7.75 -9.58 -12.11
N ALA A 49 -7.93 -8.76 -11.06
CA ALA A 49 -9.19 -8.64 -10.35
C ALA A 49 -10.32 -8.13 -11.25
N ARG A 50 -10.04 -7.12 -12.08
CA ARG A 50 -10.99 -6.54 -13.04
C ARG A 50 -11.31 -7.54 -14.15
N GLU A 51 -10.30 -8.24 -14.69
CA GLU A 51 -10.48 -9.29 -15.72
C GLU A 51 -11.31 -10.48 -15.22
N THR A 52 -11.24 -10.79 -13.91
CA THR A 52 -11.99 -11.89 -13.28
C THR A 52 -13.25 -11.45 -12.52
N ASN A 53 -13.60 -10.16 -12.59
CA ASN A 53 -14.76 -9.56 -11.92
C ASN A 53 -14.78 -9.82 -10.39
N ALA A 54 -13.62 -9.68 -9.74
CA ALA A 54 -13.43 -9.86 -8.30
C ALA A 54 -12.67 -8.73 -7.58
N PRO A 55 -12.76 -7.43 -7.96
CA PRO A 55 -12.04 -6.35 -7.27
C PRO A 55 -12.43 -6.21 -5.79
N GLN A 56 -13.67 -6.58 -5.42
CA GLN A 56 -14.17 -6.53 -4.04
C GLN A 56 -13.42 -7.46 -3.06
N LYS A 57 -12.64 -8.43 -3.56
CA LYS A 57 -11.77 -9.27 -2.72
C LYS A 57 -10.52 -8.52 -2.23
N ILE A 58 -10.18 -7.40 -2.85
CA ILE A 58 -8.93 -6.68 -2.61
C ILE A 58 -9.11 -5.63 -1.53
N GLY A 59 -8.20 -5.63 -0.55
CA GLY A 59 -7.94 -4.49 0.30
C GLY A 59 -6.59 -3.87 -0.02
N VAL A 60 -6.54 -2.58 -0.29
CA VAL A 60 -5.29 -1.86 -0.54
C VAL A 60 -4.84 -1.22 0.75
N PHE A 61 -3.73 -1.73 1.30
CA PHE A 61 -3.21 -1.31 2.60
C PHE A 61 -2.04 -0.34 2.42
N HIS A 62 -2.19 0.87 2.95
CA HIS A 62 -1.13 1.86 3.05
C HIS A 62 -1.04 2.38 4.48
N LEU A 63 0.10 2.17 5.14
CA LEU A 63 0.37 2.80 6.43
C LEU A 63 0.89 4.20 6.18
N ASP A 64 0.04 5.20 6.45
CA ASP A 64 0.36 6.59 6.20
C ASP A 64 1.13 7.16 7.41
N TYR A 65 2.36 7.59 7.17
CA TYR A 65 3.26 8.05 8.21
C TYR A 65 3.15 9.54 8.54
N GLU A 66 2.17 10.31 8.05
CA GLU A 66 2.10 11.78 8.27
C GLU A 66 3.28 12.53 7.59
N ALA A 67 4.51 12.34 8.08
CA ALA A 67 5.74 12.89 7.53
C ALA A 67 6.43 11.91 6.55
N GLN A 68 6.22 12.16 5.26
CA GLN A 68 6.90 11.49 4.14
C GLN A 68 7.14 12.50 3.00
N TYR A 69 7.86 12.09 1.95
CA TYR A 69 8.07 12.96 0.80
C TYR A 69 6.74 13.38 0.17
N THR A 70 6.56 14.69 -0.07
CA THR A 70 5.33 15.24 -0.66
C THR A 70 4.93 14.52 -1.96
N ALA A 71 5.89 14.26 -2.86
CA ALA A 71 5.63 13.54 -4.11
C ALA A 71 5.12 12.10 -3.88
N THR A 72 5.53 11.43 -2.79
CA THR A 72 4.99 10.12 -2.43
C THR A 72 3.56 10.24 -1.92
N THR A 73 3.26 11.25 -1.10
CA THR A 73 1.89 11.53 -0.65
C THR A 73 0.97 11.83 -1.83
N GLU A 74 1.36 12.74 -2.73
CA GLU A 74 0.58 13.08 -3.92
C GLU A 74 0.31 11.86 -4.81
N TYR A 75 1.31 10.98 -4.97
CA TYR A 75 1.13 9.74 -5.72
C TYR A 75 0.17 8.77 -5.01
N VAL A 76 0.29 8.62 -3.69
CA VAL A 76 -0.62 7.78 -2.90
C VAL A 76 -2.05 8.32 -2.98
N ASP A 77 -2.24 9.63 -2.85
CA ASP A 77 -3.54 10.29 -2.98
C ASP A 77 -4.15 9.98 -4.36
N ALA A 78 -3.39 10.20 -5.44
CA ALA A 78 -3.86 9.92 -6.80
C ALA A 78 -4.23 8.44 -7.02
N VAL A 79 -3.49 7.51 -6.41
CA VAL A 79 -3.81 6.07 -6.49
C VAL A 79 -5.10 5.76 -5.73
N TYR A 80 -5.27 6.28 -4.51
CA TYR A 80 -6.51 6.05 -3.75
C TYR A 80 -7.73 6.70 -4.39
N ASP A 81 -7.56 7.83 -5.06
CA ASP A 81 -8.63 8.46 -5.85
C ASP A 81 -9.02 7.61 -7.08
N ASP A 82 -8.06 6.96 -7.74
CA ASP A 82 -8.29 6.08 -8.90
C ASP A 82 -8.96 4.74 -8.51
N LEU A 83 -8.62 4.21 -7.33
CA LEU A 83 -9.22 2.97 -6.80
C LEU A 83 -10.74 3.11 -6.59
N GLY A 84 -11.20 4.28 -6.15
CA GLY A 84 -12.61 4.53 -5.83
C GLY A 84 -13.19 3.48 -4.85
N ASP A 85 -14.44 3.08 -5.07
CA ASP A 85 -15.16 2.10 -4.24
C ASP A 85 -15.00 0.65 -4.72
N GLU A 86 -14.10 0.36 -5.68
CA GLU A 86 -13.96 -0.98 -6.26
C GLU A 86 -13.26 -1.97 -5.32
N VAL A 87 -12.42 -1.44 -4.41
CA VAL A 87 -11.61 -2.18 -3.43
C VAL A 87 -11.89 -1.68 -2.01
N VAL A 88 -11.49 -2.47 -1.01
CA VAL A 88 -11.49 -2.02 0.39
C VAL A 88 -10.31 -1.06 0.61
N ASN A 89 -10.62 0.22 0.88
CA ASN A 89 -9.62 1.22 1.24
C ASN A 89 -9.09 0.96 2.66
N LEU A 90 -7.79 0.66 2.79
CA LEU A 90 -7.09 0.50 4.06
C LEU A 90 -5.89 1.45 4.15
N ARG A 91 -6.12 2.73 3.82
CA ARG A 91 -5.18 3.80 4.13
C ARG A 91 -5.24 4.12 5.62
N CYS A 92 -4.32 3.56 6.40
CA CYS A 92 -4.34 3.68 7.86
C CYS A 92 -3.56 4.92 8.33
N CYS A 93 -4.26 5.84 8.99
CA CYS A 93 -3.66 7.01 9.64
C CYS A 93 -3.72 6.83 11.16
N VAL A 94 -2.75 6.10 11.73
CA VAL A 94 -2.79 5.65 13.13
C VAL A 94 -1.50 6.00 13.91
N PRO A 95 -1.58 6.24 15.24
CA PRO A 95 -0.44 6.61 16.11
C PRO A 95 0.45 5.43 16.49
N VAL A 96 0.98 4.76 15.47
CA VAL A 96 1.93 3.66 15.62
C VAL A 96 3.24 4.17 16.22
N LYS A 97 3.86 3.37 17.10
CA LYS A 97 5.10 3.75 17.78
C LYS A 97 6.30 3.56 16.84
N CYS A 98 6.78 4.63 16.22
CA CYS A 98 7.92 4.61 15.30
C CYS A 98 9.19 5.03 16.04
N ILE A 99 10.29 4.29 15.86
CA ILE A 99 11.58 4.75 16.37
C ILE A 99 11.99 6.02 15.64
N THR A 100 12.62 6.96 16.35
CA THR A 100 13.22 8.14 15.73
C THR A 100 14.67 8.29 16.15
N ALA A 101 15.51 8.69 15.20
CA ALA A 101 16.92 9.04 15.44
C ALA A 101 17.14 10.57 15.32
N THR A 102 16.07 11.35 15.14
CA THR A 102 16.15 12.80 14.89
C THR A 102 15.88 13.64 16.14
N SER A 103 15.62 13.00 17.29
CA SER A 103 15.39 13.65 18.57
C SER A 103 16.46 13.24 19.58
N MET A 104 16.90 14.23 20.39
CA MET A 104 17.77 14.00 21.54
C MET A 104 16.96 13.76 22.83
N PHE A 105 15.64 13.90 22.78
CA PHE A 105 14.75 13.89 23.94
C PHE A 105 13.71 12.76 23.88
N GLU A 106 13.30 12.35 22.69
CA GLU A 106 12.32 11.30 22.45
C GLU A 106 12.98 10.18 21.65
N ASP A 107 12.74 8.94 22.05
CA ASP A 107 13.20 7.74 21.36
C ASP A 107 12.21 7.28 20.26
N HIS A 108 10.98 7.80 20.31
CA HIS A 108 9.92 7.47 19.37
C HIS A 108 9.13 8.70 18.92
N TRP A 109 8.62 8.61 17.71
CA TRP A 109 7.59 9.49 17.17
C TRP A 109 6.35 8.64 16.85
N ARG A 110 5.18 9.28 16.90
CA ARG A 110 3.89 8.67 16.59
C ARG A 110 3.19 9.56 15.57
N PRO A 111 3.09 9.13 14.30
CA PRO A 111 2.38 9.90 13.30
C PRO A 111 0.90 9.98 13.67
N TRP A 112 0.24 11.08 13.36
CA TRP A 112 -1.20 11.24 13.64
C TRP A 112 -1.58 11.13 15.13
N GLU A 113 -0.64 11.37 16.05
CA GLU A 113 -0.95 11.44 17.48
C GLU A 113 -1.88 12.64 17.74
N ALA A 114 -3.14 12.36 18.09
CA ALA A 114 -4.17 13.39 18.25
C ALA A 114 -3.83 14.49 19.27
N SER A 115 -3.08 14.15 20.34
CA SER A 115 -2.61 15.12 21.34
C SER A 115 -1.50 16.05 20.84
N LYS A 116 -0.91 15.77 19.66
CA LYS A 116 0.18 16.53 19.05
C LYS A 116 -0.22 17.09 17.67
N GLN A 117 -1.51 17.35 17.45
CA GLN A 117 -2.03 17.84 16.17
C GLN A 117 -1.43 19.18 15.73
N ASP A 118 -1.03 20.03 16.68
CA ASP A 118 -0.43 21.33 16.44
C ASP A 118 0.94 21.26 15.74
N ILE A 119 1.60 20.10 15.78
CA ILE A 119 2.90 19.87 15.14
C ILE A 119 2.83 18.94 13.92
N TRP A 120 1.62 18.52 13.51
CA TRP A 120 1.48 17.69 12.32
C TRP A 120 2.00 18.43 11.09
N VAL A 121 2.72 17.71 10.23
CA VAL A 121 3.31 18.34 9.04
C VAL A 121 2.32 18.51 7.88
N ARG A 122 1.12 17.94 8.01
CA ARG A 122 0.00 18.06 7.06
C ARG A 122 -1.31 17.60 7.68
N ASP A 123 -2.40 17.92 6.99
CA ASP A 123 -3.73 17.42 7.33
C ASP A 123 -3.90 15.93 6.97
N LEU A 124 -4.83 15.29 7.68
CA LEU A 124 -5.31 13.95 7.34
C LEU A 124 -5.91 13.94 5.91
N PRO A 125 -5.76 12.84 5.16
CA PRO A 125 -6.40 12.71 3.85
C PRO A 125 -7.94 12.70 3.99
N ASN A 126 -8.66 12.90 2.89
CA ASN A 126 -10.13 12.91 2.92
C ASN A 126 -10.75 11.53 3.21
N VAL A 127 -10.09 10.46 2.76
CA VAL A 127 -10.54 9.07 2.94
C VAL A 127 -9.40 8.26 3.55
N TYR A 128 -9.62 7.77 4.77
CA TYR A 128 -8.69 6.94 5.53
C TYR A 128 -9.44 6.05 6.52
N LEU A 129 -8.72 5.03 7.00
CA LEU A 129 -9.06 4.18 8.14
C LEU A 129 -8.47 4.74 9.44
#